data_AF-A0A8J7KW08-F1
#
_entry.id   AF-A0A8J7KW08-F1
#
_cell.length_a   1.000
_cell.length_b   1.000
_cell.length_c   1.000
_cell.angle_alpha   90.00
_cell.angle_beta   90.00
_cell.angle_gamma   90.00
#
_symmetry.space_group_name_H-M   'P 1'
#
loop_
_entity.id
_entity.type
_entity.pdbx_description
1 polymer ?
#
loop_
_entity_poly.entity_id
_entity_poly.type
_entity_poly.pdbx_seq_one_letter_code
_entity_poly.pdbx_strand_id
1 'polypeptide(L)'
;MINVRMKNKKMIYSIIMMIFIVVLTACSNKDTIQIESVDEDIKKESNNNDQAEMEASDTTDRGVTNIETDTKVSEDATEVIEETNQNVSDALQEVSLFAPDLIKEGDEFALTFAPDGKTVYYSRASRDYMKSDIYYSELDNGKWSEPQIASFSSEYVDFDPFMIKDGTKLFFVSNRPIDGKRSGYNIWMVEKDGEDWGDPNSLGDILNTPYNDAFCSIAENGNIYFCSDRAGGVGSYDIYMSRLVDGEYQKPENLGEGINTRMNDTDPLISFDESFLIFTRGDLYVSYNMDGEWSEPEPLDKVNTEAREYSPGRSHNGEKLFFAREQQGKREIYHIDFSALGLR
;
A
#
# COMPACT_ATOMS: atom_id res chain seq x y z
N MET A 1 9.11 36.94 -11.23
CA MET A 1 7.89 36.19 -11.57
C MET A 1 7.91 35.80 -13.04
N ILE A 2 8.36 34.59 -13.34
CA ILE A 2 8.14 33.95 -14.65
C ILE A 2 7.27 32.73 -14.37
N ASN A 3 6.02 32.76 -14.83
CA ASN A 3 5.07 31.68 -14.64
C ASN A 3 5.21 30.70 -15.81
N VAL A 4 6.04 29.67 -15.68
CA VAL A 4 6.18 28.63 -16.71
C VAL A 4 5.20 27.50 -16.40
N ARG A 5 4.06 27.50 -17.10
CA ARG A 5 3.05 26.44 -17.01
C ARG A 5 3.50 25.24 -17.85
N MET A 6 4.26 24.30 -17.27
CA MET A 6 4.75 23.12 -17.98
C MET A 6 3.71 21.99 -18.01
N LYS A 7 3.33 21.55 -19.21
CA LYS A 7 2.21 20.61 -19.46
C LYS A 7 2.59 19.13 -19.56
N ASN A 8 3.84 18.74 -19.28
CA ASN A 8 4.30 17.39 -19.63
C ASN A 8 4.86 16.63 -18.42
N LYS A 9 4.08 15.67 -17.88
CA LYS A 9 4.40 14.89 -16.67
C LYS A 9 5.75 14.16 -16.75
N LYS A 10 6.17 13.69 -17.94
CA LYS A 10 7.51 13.05 -18.12
C LYS A 10 8.67 14.03 -17.94
N MET A 11 8.50 15.29 -18.30
CA MET A 11 9.53 16.33 -18.17
C MET A 11 9.68 16.76 -16.70
N ILE A 12 8.58 16.78 -15.95
CA ILE A 12 8.57 17.04 -14.50
C ILE A 12 9.37 15.96 -13.76
N TYR A 13 9.14 14.68 -14.06
CA TYR A 13 9.90 13.57 -13.47
C TYR A 13 11.41 13.63 -13.78
N SER A 14 11.80 13.93 -15.02
CA SER A 14 13.23 14.07 -15.36
C SER A 14 13.89 15.25 -14.65
N ILE A 15 13.19 16.37 -14.47
CA ILE A 15 13.71 17.55 -13.77
C ILE A 15 13.81 17.27 -12.26
N ILE A 16 12.80 16.65 -11.65
CA ILE A 16 12.83 16.23 -10.24
C ILE A 16 13.98 15.26 -9.99
N MET A 17 14.20 14.28 -10.88
CA MET A 17 15.30 13.33 -10.75
C MET A 17 16.68 13.98 -10.92
N MET A 18 16.80 14.97 -11.82
CA MET A 18 18.01 15.77 -11.97
C MET A 18 18.31 16.60 -10.72
N ILE A 19 17.30 17.24 -10.13
CA ILE A 19 17.42 18.02 -8.89
C ILE A 19 17.78 17.11 -7.72
N PHE A 20 17.18 15.92 -7.63
CA PHE A 20 17.48 14.93 -6.59
C PHE A 20 18.94 14.45 -6.66
N ILE A 21 19.47 14.22 -7.87
CA ILE A 21 20.88 13.85 -8.08
C ILE A 21 21.81 15.00 -7.69
N VAL A 22 21.48 16.25 -8.04
CA VAL A 22 22.27 17.43 -7.65
C VAL A 22 22.30 17.62 -6.14
N VAL A 23 21.17 17.42 -5.44
CA VAL A 23 21.05 17.54 -3.98
C VAL A 23 21.80 16.41 -3.24
N LEU A 24 21.71 15.16 -3.72
CA LEU A 24 22.48 14.03 -3.15
C LEU A 24 23.99 14.17 -3.37
N THR A 25 24.39 14.75 -4.51
CA THR A 25 25.81 14.99 -4.82
C THR A 25 26.39 16.13 -3.97
N ALA A 26 25.59 17.17 -3.68
CA ALA A 26 26.01 18.28 -2.82
C ALA A 26 26.12 17.89 -1.33
N CYS A 27 25.35 16.90 -0.87
CA CYS A 27 25.35 16.48 0.54
C CYS A 27 26.44 15.46 0.91
N SER A 28 27.18 14.86 -0.05
CA SER A 28 28.04 13.70 0.26
C SER A 28 29.56 13.88 0.15
N ASN A 29 30.12 14.97 -0.38
CA ASN A 29 31.58 15.16 -0.27
C ASN A 29 32.03 16.63 -0.41
N LYS A 30 32.89 17.06 0.52
CA LYS A 30 33.81 18.18 0.32
C LYS A 30 34.88 17.73 -0.67
N ASP A 31 34.62 17.73 -1.96
CA ASP A 31 35.65 17.77 -3.00
C ASP A 31 35.04 18.18 -4.35
N THR A 32 35.78 19.01 -5.07
CA THR A 32 35.44 19.67 -6.34
C THR A 32 35.02 18.68 -7.43
N ILE A 33 33.84 18.85 -8.02
CA ILE A 33 33.41 18.13 -9.23
C ILE A 33 33.48 19.09 -10.42
N GLN A 34 34.34 18.78 -11.39
CA GLN A 34 34.23 19.37 -12.74
C GLN A 34 33.09 18.69 -13.49
N ILE A 35 32.10 19.47 -13.90
CA ILE A 35 31.06 19.03 -14.84
C ILE A 35 31.59 19.31 -16.25
N GLU A 36 32.03 18.27 -16.97
CA GLU A 36 32.20 18.38 -18.42
C GLU A 36 30.82 18.37 -19.10
N SER A 37 30.66 19.33 -20.00
CA SER A 37 29.47 19.81 -20.72
C SER A 37 28.39 18.77 -21.09
N VAL A 38 27.12 19.15 -20.87
CA VAL A 38 25.98 18.66 -21.65
C VAL A 38 25.22 19.85 -22.27
N ASP A 39 25.30 19.88 -23.60
CA ASP A 39 24.52 20.58 -24.64
C ASP A 39 24.31 22.12 -24.66
N GLU A 40 24.58 22.68 -25.84
CA GLU A 40 24.66 24.12 -26.21
C GLU A 40 23.31 24.87 -26.32
N ASP A 41 22.18 24.29 -25.93
CA ASP A 41 20.87 24.88 -26.27
C ASP A 41 20.35 25.98 -25.32
N ILE A 42 21.11 26.37 -24.29
CA ILE A 42 20.71 27.41 -23.31
C ILE A 42 21.68 28.59 -23.31
N LYS A 43 21.93 29.20 -24.48
CA LYS A 43 22.76 30.42 -24.60
C LYS A 43 22.03 31.64 -25.20
N LYS A 44 20.70 31.66 -25.23
CA LYS A 44 19.95 32.75 -25.90
C LYS A 44 19.05 33.64 -25.06
N GLU A 45 19.01 33.50 -23.73
CA GLU A 45 18.10 34.35 -22.92
C GLU A 45 18.74 35.20 -21.81
N SER A 46 20.07 35.34 -21.74
CA SER A 46 20.70 36.13 -20.68
C SER A 46 21.63 37.25 -21.16
N ASN A 47 21.36 37.88 -22.30
CA ASN A 47 22.00 39.14 -22.67
C ASN A 47 20.96 40.26 -22.69
N ASN A 48 20.67 40.81 -21.51
CA ASN A 48 20.39 42.23 -21.38
C ASN A 48 20.70 42.69 -19.96
N ASN A 49 21.49 43.75 -19.92
CA ASN A 49 21.76 44.70 -18.84
C ASN A 49 23.00 44.49 -17.97
N ASP A 50 23.87 45.48 -18.19
CA ASP A 50 24.66 46.23 -17.23
C ASP A 50 26.17 45.92 -17.16
N GLN A 51 26.88 46.86 -17.79
CA GLN A 51 28.31 47.09 -17.77
C GLN A 51 28.83 47.24 -16.34
N ALA A 52 29.94 46.55 -16.06
CA ALA A 52 30.97 47.05 -15.16
C ALA A 52 32.34 46.73 -15.80
N GLU A 53 32.96 47.75 -16.38
CA GLU A 53 34.39 47.75 -16.69
C GLU A 53 35.19 47.83 -15.39
N MET A 54 36.17 46.95 -15.19
CA MET A 54 37.40 47.31 -14.46
C MET A 54 38.60 46.53 -15.01
N GLU A 55 39.66 47.30 -15.19
CA GLU A 55 40.90 47.01 -15.90
C GLU A 55 41.72 45.88 -15.26
N ALA A 56 42.30 45.04 -16.11
CA ALA A 56 43.35 44.10 -15.71
C ALA A 56 44.66 44.86 -15.50
N SER A 57 45.23 44.81 -14.30
CA SER A 57 46.64 45.10 -14.07
C SER A 57 47.36 43.83 -13.63
N ASP A 58 48.41 43.52 -14.38
CA ASP A 58 49.33 42.41 -14.26
C ASP A 58 50.14 42.51 -12.95
N THR A 59 50.07 41.51 -12.07
CA THR A 59 51.17 41.17 -11.16
C THR A 59 51.11 39.70 -10.73
N THR A 60 52.21 39.01 -11.00
CA THR A 60 52.61 37.72 -10.45
C THR A 60 52.89 37.83 -8.95
N ASP A 61 52.21 37.07 -8.09
CA ASP A 61 52.86 36.45 -6.92
C ASP A 61 52.01 35.34 -6.31
N ARG A 62 52.69 34.35 -5.73
CA ARG A 62 52.12 33.21 -5.01
C ARG A 62 51.49 33.69 -3.69
N GLY A 63 50.17 33.63 -3.61
CA GLY A 63 49.44 33.72 -2.35
C GLY A 63 48.26 32.75 -2.39
N VAL A 64 48.26 31.76 -1.49
CA VAL A 64 47.04 30.98 -1.22
C VAL A 64 46.06 31.94 -0.55
N THR A 65 45.07 32.42 -1.29
CA THR A 65 43.88 33.03 -0.72
C THR A 65 42.91 31.91 -0.40
N ASN A 66 42.71 31.63 0.90
CA ASN A 66 41.53 30.89 1.33
C ASN A 66 40.32 31.76 1.01
N ILE A 67 39.61 31.43 -0.06
CA ILE A 67 38.27 31.98 -0.30
C ILE A 67 37.32 31.08 0.48
N GLU A 68 37.01 31.47 1.72
CA GLU A 68 35.81 30.96 2.37
C GLU A 68 34.61 31.56 1.63
N THR A 69 34.01 30.78 0.72
CA THR A 69 32.71 31.13 0.19
C THR A 69 31.69 30.82 1.26
N ASP A 70 31.29 31.84 2.01
CA ASP A 70 30.07 31.83 2.81
C ASP A 70 28.90 31.79 1.81
N THR A 71 28.56 30.59 1.34
CA THR A 71 27.42 30.40 0.45
C THR A 71 26.16 30.57 1.28
N LYS A 72 25.71 31.83 1.45
CA LYS A 72 24.36 32.12 1.92
C LYS A 72 23.41 31.52 0.90
N VAL A 73 22.77 30.41 1.28
CA VAL A 73 21.56 29.94 0.60
C VAL A 73 20.57 31.11 0.66
N SER A 74 20.17 31.63 -0.50
CA SER A 74 19.23 32.75 -0.56
C SER A 74 17.88 32.31 0.02
N GLU A 75 17.12 33.27 0.58
CA GLU A 75 15.75 33.01 1.05
C GLU A 75 14.91 32.39 -0.09
N ASP A 76 15.06 32.88 -1.32
CA ASP A 76 14.43 32.34 -2.53
C ASP A 76 14.76 30.84 -2.78
N ALA A 77 15.98 30.39 -2.50
CA ALA A 77 16.36 28.99 -2.67
C ALA A 77 15.76 28.10 -1.57
N THR A 78 15.58 28.65 -0.37
CA THR A 78 14.94 27.95 0.74
C THR A 78 13.44 27.78 0.48
N GLU A 79 12.78 28.83 0.01
CA GLU A 79 11.34 28.81 -0.35
C GLU A 79 11.05 27.81 -1.47
N VAL A 80 11.91 27.73 -2.50
CA VAL A 80 11.76 26.74 -3.58
C VAL A 80 11.95 25.30 -3.08
N ILE A 81 12.89 25.06 -2.15
CA ILE A 81 13.09 23.73 -1.54
C ILE A 81 11.88 23.35 -0.68
N GLU A 82 11.35 24.28 0.11
CA GLU A 82 10.16 24.06 0.93
C GLU A 82 8.93 23.79 0.07
N GLU A 83 8.69 24.58 -0.97
CA GLU A 83 7.59 24.37 -1.92
C GLU A 83 7.74 23.03 -2.67
N THR A 84 8.96 22.66 -3.05
CA THR A 84 9.24 21.37 -3.70
C THR A 84 9.01 20.21 -2.73
N ASN A 85 9.48 20.32 -1.49
CA ASN A 85 9.26 19.30 -0.46
C ASN A 85 7.78 19.16 -0.12
N GLN A 86 7.04 20.27 -0.09
CA GLN A 86 5.60 20.27 0.11
C GLN A 86 4.90 19.58 -1.07
N ASN A 87 5.25 19.91 -2.31
CA ASN A 87 4.68 19.26 -3.50
C ASN A 87 5.00 17.76 -3.56
N VAL A 88 6.20 17.35 -3.14
CA VAL A 88 6.58 15.93 -3.03
C VAL A 88 5.80 15.25 -1.91
N SER A 89 5.64 15.91 -0.76
CA SER A 89 4.81 15.43 0.36
C SER A 89 3.35 15.26 -0.06
N ASP A 90 2.79 16.22 -0.78
CA ASP A 90 1.40 16.19 -1.26
C ASP A 90 1.21 15.09 -2.31
N ALA A 91 2.18 14.89 -3.21
CA ALA A 91 2.17 13.79 -4.18
C ALA A 91 2.29 12.40 -3.51
N LEU A 92 2.98 12.30 -2.37
CA LEU A 92 3.04 11.06 -1.57
C LEU A 92 1.72 10.75 -0.83
N GLN A 93 0.81 11.73 -0.74
CA GLN A 93 -0.50 11.57 -0.10
C GLN A 93 -1.63 11.19 -1.06
N GLU A 94 -1.34 10.99 -2.35
CA GLU A 94 -2.36 10.64 -3.35
C GLU A 94 -2.51 9.12 -3.54
N VAL A 95 -3.75 8.69 -3.77
CA VAL A 95 -4.06 7.33 -4.21
C VAL A 95 -3.34 7.03 -5.52
N SER A 96 -2.59 5.94 -5.56
CA SER A 96 -1.80 5.53 -6.73
C SER A 96 -2.02 4.07 -7.09
N LEU A 97 -1.97 3.74 -8.38
CA LEU A 97 -2.04 2.37 -8.87
C LEU A 97 -0.80 1.59 -8.42
N PHE A 98 -1.01 0.44 -7.78
CA PHE A 98 0.09 -0.41 -7.35
C PHE A 98 0.68 -1.19 -8.54
N ALA A 99 2.01 -1.13 -8.69
CA ALA A 99 2.78 -1.99 -9.60
C ALA A 99 2.13 -2.18 -11.00
N PRO A 100 1.96 -1.11 -11.80
CA PRO A 100 1.25 -1.18 -13.08
C PRO A 100 1.80 -2.21 -14.07
N ASP A 101 3.09 -2.57 -13.96
CA ASP A 101 3.74 -3.59 -14.79
C ASP A 101 3.44 -5.04 -14.35
N LEU A 102 2.98 -5.23 -13.10
CA LEU A 102 2.56 -6.52 -12.53
C LEU A 102 1.12 -6.88 -12.92
N ILE A 103 0.28 -5.85 -13.08
CA ILE A 103 -1.14 -5.98 -13.39
C ILE A 103 -1.32 -6.27 -14.87
N LYS A 104 -1.63 -7.53 -15.21
CA LYS A 104 -1.70 -7.98 -16.60
C LYS A 104 -3.11 -8.30 -17.08
N GLU A 105 -3.83 -9.19 -16.40
CA GLU A 105 -5.14 -9.69 -16.84
C GLU A 105 -5.99 -10.18 -15.65
N GLY A 106 -7.32 -10.15 -15.81
CA GLY A 106 -8.27 -10.56 -14.76
C GLY A 106 -8.60 -9.45 -13.76
N ASP A 107 -9.28 -9.85 -12.70
CA ASP A 107 -9.60 -9.00 -11.55
C ASP A 107 -8.61 -9.30 -10.42
N GLU A 108 -7.88 -8.28 -9.98
CA GLU A 108 -6.84 -8.41 -8.95
C GLU A 108 -7.22 -7.63 -7.69
N PHE A 109 -7.09 -8.27 -6.52
CA PHE A 109 -7.55 -7.74 -5.25
C PHE A 109 -6.88 -8.43 -4.06
N ALA A 110 -7.12 -7.88 -2.86
CA ALA A 110 -6.68 -8.42 -1.57
C ALA A 110 -5.17 -8.71 -1.53
N LEU A 111 -4.39 -7.64 -1.48
CA LEU A 111 -2.93 -7.73 -1.45
C LEU A 111 -2.40 -7.74 -0.02
N THR A 112 -1.43 -8.61 0.24
CA THR A 112 -0.67 -8.65 1.48
C THR A 112 0.83 -8.76 1.23
N PHE A 113 1.65 -8.23 2.13
CA PHE A 113 3.11 -8.25 2.04
C PHE A 113 3.71 -9.30 2.98
N ALA A 114 4.74 -9.99 2.51
CA ALA A 114 5.65 -10.72 3.38
C ALA A 114 6.53 -9.75 4.20
N PRO A 115 7.18 -10.25 5.28
CA PRO A 115 8.01 -9.41 6.15
C PRO A 115 9.21 -8.73 5.51
N ASP A 116 9.70 -9.27 4.41
CA ASP A 116 10.82 -8.70 3.65
C ASP A 116 10.46 -7.34 2.99
N GLY A 117 9.17 -6.99 2.92
CA GLY A 117 8.66 -5.82 2.20
C GLY A 117 8.86 -5.88 0.68
N LYS A 118 9.28 -7.03 0.16
CA LYS A 118 9.66 -7.27 -1.24
C LYS A 118 8.87 -8.40 -1.87
N THR A 119 8.16 -9.21 -1.10
CA THR A 119 7.28 -10.25 -1.62
C THR A 119 5.83 -9.88 -1.34
N VAL A 120 4.98 -9.96 -2.37
CA VAL A 120 3.53 -9.74 -2.25
C VAL A 120 2.77 -11.01 -2.61
N TYR A 121 1.65 -11.21 -1.93
CA TYR A 121 0.63 -12.19 -2.27
C TYR A 121 -0.67 -11.47 -2.57
N TYR A 122 -1.40 -11.89 -3.59
CA TYR A 122 -2.66 -11.26 -4.00
C TYR A 122 -3.55 -12.24 -4.76
N SER A 123 -4.85 -11.94 -4.80
CA SER A 123 -5.82 -12.73 -5.56
C SER A 123 -5.85 -12.28 -7.01
N ARG A 124 -5.99 -13.24 -7.93
CA ARG A 124 -6.36 -12.96 -9.32
C ARG A 124 -7.48 -13.89 -9.76
N ALA A 125 -8.63 -13.31 -10.08
CA ALA A 125 -9.82 -14.04 -10.49
C ALA A 125 -10.17 -13.84 -11.98
N SER A 126 -10.82 -14.84 -12.56
CA SER A 126 -11.56 -14.67 -13.80
C SER A 126 -12.74 -13.71 -13.57
N ARG A 127 -13.16 -12.98 -14.62
CA ARG A 127 -14.25 -12.00 -14.52
C ARG A 127 -15.59 -12.57 -14.06
N ASP A 128 -15.80 -13.87 -14.24
CA ASP A 128 -16.99 -14.59 -13.78
C ASP A 128 -16.81 -15.22 -12.38
N TYR A 129 -15.66 -15.03 -11.75
CA TYR A 129 -15.28 -15.56 -10.44
C TYR A 129 -15.35 -17.09 -10.32
N MET A 130 -15.43 -17.79 -11.45
CA MET A 130 -15.43 -19.26 -11.49
C MET A 130 -14.03 -19.84 -11.29
N LYS A 131 -12.98 -19.01 -11.43
CA LYS A 131 -11.59 -19.35 -11.15
C LYS A 131 -10.94 -18.20 -10.38
N SER A 132 -10.23 -18.53 -9.33
CA SER A 132 -9.36 -17.60 -8.61
C SER A 132 -8.20 -18.38 -8.03
N ASP A 133 -7.00 -17.84 -8.20
CA ASP A 133 -5.79 -18.34 -7.58
C ASP A 133 -5.13 -17.24 -6.77
N ILE A 134 -4.33 -17.65 -5.79
CA ILE A 134 -3.43 -16.74 -5.07
C ILE A 134 -2.09 -16.73 -5.79
N TYR A 135 -1.68 -15.55 -6.24
CA TYR A 135 -0.39 -15.31 -6.87
C TYR A 135 0.58 -14.69 -5.88
N TYR A 136 1.87 -14.85 -6.15
CA TYR A 136 2.93 -14.08 -5.54
C TYR A 136 3.89 -13.50 -6.57
N SER A 137 4.56 -12.41 -6.19
CA SER A 137 5.61 -11.78 -6.97
C SER A 137 6.63 -11.15 -6.01
N GLU A 138 7.88 -11.05 -6.49
CA GLU A 138 9.02 -10.57 -5.72
C GLU A 138 9.62 -9.33 -6.38
N LEU A 139 9.97 -8.34 -5.58
CA LEU A 139 10.61 -7.11 -6.02
C LEU A 139 12.13 -7.30 -6.04
N ASP A 140 12.69 -7.36 -7.24
CA ASP A 140 14.14 -7.37 -7.47
C ASP A 140 14.56 -6.16 -8.31
N ASN A 141 15.58 -5.43 -7.83
CA ASN A 141 16.14 -4.25 -8.50
C ASN A 141 15.08 -3.23 -8.98
N GLY A 142 14.04 -3.02 -8.17
CA GLY A 142 12.95 -2.08 -8.44
C GLY A 142 11.90 -2.58 -9.44
N LYS A 143 11.95 -3.86 -9.83
CA LYS A 143 10.99 -4.49 -10.74
C LYS A 143 10.38 -5.73 -10.10
N TRP A 144 9.06 -5.87 -10.22
CA TRP A 144 8.36 -7.08 -9.81
C TRP A 144 8.62 -8.22 -10.79
N SER A 145 8.86 -9.41 -10.26
CA SER A 145 9.01 -10.64 -11.04
C SER A 145 7.69 -11.03 -11.71
N GLU A 146 7.75 -11.92 -12.71
CA GLU A 146 6.55 -12.49 -13.30
C GLU A 146 5.72 -13.22 -12.23
N PRO A 147 4.39 -12.96 -12.12
CA PRO A 147 3.56 -13.60 -11.10
C PRO A 147 3.60 -15.12 -11.17
N GLN A 148 3.75 -15.76 -10.02
CA GLN A 148 3.67 -17.21 -9.89
C GLN A 148 2.49 -17.59 -9.00
N ILE A 149 1.83 -18.71 -9.29
CA ILE A 149 0.79 -19.24 -8.39
C ILE A 149 1.48 -19.71 -7.11
N ALA A 150 0.96 -19.29 -5.96
CA ALA A 150 1.47 -19.71 -4.66
C ALA A 150 1.30 -21.22 -4.49
N SER A 151 2.27 -21.89 -3.87
CA SER A 151 2.31 -23.36 -3.75
C SER A 151 1.10 -23.97 -3.05
N PHE A 152 0.40 -23.19 -2.22
CA PHE A 152 -0.79 -23.60 -1.49
C PHE A 152 -2.12 -23.31 -2.20
N SER A 153 -2.09 -22.51 -3.29
CA SER A 153 -3.23 -22.31 -4.18
C SER A 153 -3.46 -23.57 -5.00
N SER A 154 -4.71 -23.89 -5.27
CA SER A 154 -5.11 -25.22 -5.74
C SER A 154 -6.14 -25.15 -6.87
N GLU A 155 -6.73 -26.29 -7.25
CA GLU A 155 -7.81 -26.33 -8.24
C GLU A 155 -9.14 -25.71 -7.74
N TYR A 156 -9.22 -25.41 -6.45
CA TYR A 156 -10.33 -24.74 -5.81
C TYR A 156 -10.26 -23.22 -6.03
N VAL A 157 -11.36 -22.54 -5.74
CA VAL A 157 -11.38 -21.07 -5.80
C VAL A 157 -10.72 -20.57 -4.51
N ASP A 158 -9.50 -20.05 -4.66
CA ASP A 158 -8.66 -19.54 -3.58
C ASP A 158 -8.48 -18.01 -3.74
N PHE A 159 -8.71 -17.23 -2.68
CA PHE A 159 -8.59 -15.78 -2.69
C PHE A 159 -8.39 -15.18 -1.28
N ASP A 160 -8.27 -13.85 -1.21
CA ASP A 160 -8.10 -13.03 -0.01
C ASP A 160 -6.96 -13.47 0.92
N PRO A 161 -5.71 -13.51 0.41
CA PRO A 161 -4.56 -13.81 1.25
C PRO A 161 -4.32 -12.70 2.28
N PHE A 162 -4.04 -13.10 3.52
CA PHE A 162 -3.69 -12.21 4.62
C PHE A 162 -2.49 -12.77 5.40
N MET A 163 -1.36 -12.06 5.33
CA MET A 163 -0.13 -12.40 6.06
C MET A 163 -0.16 -11.83 7.49
N ILE A 164 0.24 -12.62 8.48
CA ILE A 164 0.49 -12.09 9.82
C ILE A 164 1.87 -11.41 9.90
N LYS A 165 2.07 -10.57 10.91
CA LYS A 165 3.24 -9.67 11.01
C LYS A 165 4.59 -10.38 11.17
N ASP A 166 4.64 -11.61 11.66
CA ASP A 166 5.91 -12.34 11.69
C ASP A 166 6.19 -13.11 10.39
N GLY A 167 5.23 -13.13 9.46
CA GLY A 167 5.27 -13.88 8.20
C GLY A 167 5.29 -15.39 8.36
N THR A 168 5.07 -15.91 9.57
CA THR A 168 5.08 -17.35 9.82
C THR A 168 3.81 -18.01 9.29
N LYS A 169 2.70 -17.27 9.20
CA LYS A 169 1.41 -17.75 8.72
C LYS A 169 0.79 -16.82 7.67
N LEU A 170 0.11 -17.43 6.71
CA LEU A 170 -0.77 -16.74 5.77
C LEU A 170 -2.15 -17.40 5.84
N PHE A 171 -3.17 -16.56 5.95
CA PHE A 171 -4.57 -16.94 5.95
C PHE A 171 -5.17 -16.64 4.59
N PHE A 172 -6.15 -17.43 4.16
CA PHE A 172 -6.82 -17.22 2.89
C PHE A 172 -8.20 -17.87 2.88
N VAL A 173 -9.03 -17.49 1.91
CA VAL A 173 -10.35 -18.06 1.71
C VAL A 173 -10.29 -19.13 0.63
N SER A 174 -10.95 -20.26 0.87
CA SER A 174 -11.04 -21.35 -0.10
C SER A 174 -12.39 -22.05 -0.06
N ASN A 175 -12.85 -22.51 -1.22
CA ASN A 175 -13.97 -23.45 -1.32
C ASN A 175 -13.55 -24.93 -1.33
N ARG A 176 -12.29 -25.23 -1.01
CA ARG A 176 -11.82 -26.61 -0.85
C ARG A 176 -12.59 -27.31 0.28
N PRO A 177 -12.96 -28.60 0.10
CA PRO A 177 -13.85 -29.28 1.01
C PRO A 177 -13.17 -29.59 2.34
N ILE A 178 -13.84 -29.29 3.45
CA ILE A 178 -13.46 -29.77 4.78
C ILE A 178 -14.11 -31.15 4.99
N ASP A 179 -13.28 -32.15 5.32
CA ASP A 179 -13.66 -33.56 5.56
C ASP A 179 -14.48 -34.21 4.43
N GLY A 180 -14.34 -33.70 3.20
CA GLY A 180 -15.08 -34.19 2.02
C GLY A 180 -16.59 -33.92 2.05
N LYS A 181 -17.07 -33.05 2.95
CA LYS A 181 -18.52 -32.83 3.17
C LYS A 181 -18.95 -31.37 3.19
N ARG A 182 -18.15 -30.47 3.76
CA ARG A 182 -18.51 -29.05 3.85
C ARG A 182 -18.13 -28.34 2.55
N SER A 183 -19.15 -27.83 1.85
CA SER A 183 -19.03 -26.97 0.67
C SER A 183 -19.33 -25.52 1.04
N GLY A 184 -18.69 -24.56 0.38
CA GLY A 184 -18.80 -23.12 0.68
C GLY A 184 -17.43 -22.52 0.93
N TYR A 185 -17.35 -21.21 1.14
CA TYR A 185 -16.10 -20.54 1.45
C TYR A 185 -15.75 -20.67 2.93
N ASN A 186 -14.49 -21.03 3.20
CA ASN A 186 -13.96 -21.21 4.54
C ASN A 186 -12.61 -20.51 4.64
N ILE A 187 -12.21 -20.17 5.87
CA ILE A 187 -10.89 -19.62 6.18
C ILE A 187 -9.90 -20.76 6.38
N TRP A 188 -8.82 -20.71 5.62
CA TRP A 188 -7.69 -21.63 5.63
C TRP A 188 -6.42 -20.90 6.04
N MET A 189 -5.43 -21.65 6.50
CA MET A 189 -4.14 -21.12 6.93
C MET A 189 -3.02 -22.04 6.45
N VAL A 190 -1.92 -21.44 6.03
CA VAL A 190 -0.63 -22.11 5.82
C VAL A 190 0.41 -21.54 6.78
N GLU A 191 1.29 -22.41 7.23
CA GLU A 191 2.44 -22.06 8.06
C GLU A 191 3.72 -22.32 7.24
N LYS A 192 4.74 -21.47 7.43
CA LYS A 192 6.05 -21.68 6.81
C LYS A 192 6.69 -22.98 7.31
N ASP A 193 7.18 -23.78 6.37
CA ASP A 193 8.04 -24.94 6.62
C ASP A 193 9.42 -24.68 5.98
N GLY A 194 10.32 -24.10 6.78
CA GLY A 194 11.58 -23.56 6.27
C GLY A 194 11.34 -22.34 5.36
N GLU A 195 11.84 -22.41 4.13
CA GLU A 195 11.65 -21.35 3.13
C GLU A 195 10.33 -21.49 2.36
N ASP A 196 9.69 -22.67 2.43
CA ASP A 196 8.47 -22.99 1.69
C ASP A 196 7.22 -22.86 2.56
N TRP A 197 6.04 -22.88 1.93
CA TRP A 197 4.77 -23.02 2.65
C TRP A 197 4.46 -24.50 2.86
N GLY A 198 4.03 -24.85 4.07
CA GLY A 198 3.50 -26.18 4.36
C GLY A 198 2.09 -26.40 3.81
N ASP A 199 1.48 -27.52 4.19
CA ASP A 199 0.14 -27.88 3.75
C ASP A 199 -0.94 -26.95 4.35
N PRO A 200 -1.98 -26.60 3.58
CA PRO A 200 -3.09 -25.79 4.08
C PRO A 200 -3.94 -26.52 5.14
N ASN A 201 -4.25 -25.82 6.22
CA ASN A 201 -5.05 -26.30 7.33
C ASN A 201 -6.32 -25.45 7.49
N SER A 202 -7.47 -26.11 7.66
CA SER A 202 -8.71 -25.41 8.02
C SER A 202 -8.66 -24.99 9.49
N LEU A 203 -9.24 -23.85 9.84
CA LEU A 203 -9.25 -23.35 11.23
C LEU A 203 -10.35 -23.96 12.12
N GLY A 204 -10.82 -25.16 11.77
CA GLY A 204 -11.81 -25.91 12.55
C GLY A 204 -13.19 -25.28 12.64
N ASP A 205 -14.09 -25.97 13.35
CA ASP A 205 -15.52 -25.66 13.39
C ASP A 205 -15.90 -24.43 14.22
N ILE A 206 -14.96 -23.87 14.98
CA ILE A 206 -15.19 -22.65 15.76
C ILE A 206 -15.25 -21.44 14.83
N LEU A 207 -14.34 -21.37 13.86
CA LEU A 207 -14.29 -20.29 12.89
C LEU A 207 -15.09 -20.63 11.64
N ASN A 208 -14.87 -21.82 11.07
CA ASN A 208 -15.56 -22.27 9.87
C ASN A 208 -16.86 -22.97 10.24
N THR A 209 -17.96 -22.49 9.68
CA THR A 209 -19.31 -22.96 9.92
C THR A 209 -19.87 -23.58 8.63
N PRO A 210 -21.09 -24.15 8.63
CA PRO A 210 -21.75 -24.56 7.39
C PRO A 210 -22.13 -23.41 6.45
N TYR A 211 -21.91 -22.16 6.88
CA TYR A 211 -22.14 -20.93 6.14
C TYR A 211 -20.82 -20.50 5.45
N ASN A 212 -20.83 -19.40 4.70
CA ASN A 212 -19.61 -18.82 4.15
C ASN A 212 -18.90 -18.00 5.23
N ASP A 213 -17.64 -18.36 5.48
CA ASP A 213 -16.75 -17.66 6.39
C ASP A 213 -15.52 -17.21 5.59
N ALA A 214 -15.31 -15.91 5.52
CA ALA A 214 -14.38 -15.34 4.55
C ALA A 214 -13.78 -14.00 5.00
N PHE A 215 -12.82 -13.52 4.21
CA PHE A 215 -12.20 -12.20 4.28
C PHE A 215 -11.69 -11.86 5.69
N CYS A 216 -10.58 -12.47 6.11
CA CYS A 216 -10.07 -12.26 7.45
C CYS A 216 -8.88 -11.31 7.51
N SER A 217 -8.76 -10.61 8.63
CA SER A 217 -7.54 -9.94 9.08
C SER A 217 -7.26 -10.26 10.55
N ILE A 218 -5.99 -10.12 10.92
CA ILE A 218 -5.50 -10.51 12.25
C ILE A 218 -4.74 -9.34 12.88
N ALA A 219 -5.08 -9.09 14.14
CA ALA A 219 -4.45 -8.10 15.01
C ALA A 219 -3.15 -8.65 15.63
N GLU A 220 -2.33 -7.78 16.24
CA GLU A 220 -1.05 -8.16 16.85
C GLU A 220 -1.20 -9.20 17.97
N ASN A 221 -2.30 -9.13 18.73
CA ASN A 221 -2.61 -10.08 19.78
C ASN A 221 -3.14 -11.43 19.26
N GLY A 222 -3.26 -11.58 17.93
CA GLY A 222 -3.74 -12.80 17.28
C GLY A 222 -5.26 -12.89 17.16
N ASN A 223 -6.03 -11.90 17.62
CA ASN A 223 -7.47 -11.88 17.38
C ASN A 223 -7.74 -11.81 15.88
N ILE A 224 -8.72 -12.60 15.43
CA ILE A 224 -9.13 -12.67 14.03
C ILE A 224 -10.46 -11.93 13.85
N TYR A 225 -10.49 -11.05 12.85
CA TYR A 225 -11.68 -10.37 12.36
C TYR A 225 -12.00 -10.94 10.99
N PHE A 226 -13.24 -11.29 10.74
CA PHE A 226 -13.66 -11.91 9.48
C PHE A 226 -15.14 -11.64 9.25
N CYS A 227 -15.66 -11.85 8.03
CA CYS A 227 -17.10 -11.76 7.79
C CYS A 227 -17.75 -13.12 7.52
N SER A 228 -19.03 -13.22 7.83
CA SER A 228 -19.79 -14.47 7.72
C SER A 228 -21.27 -14.21 7.46
N ASP A 229 -21.90 -15.10 6.67
CA ASP A 229 -23.36 -15.17 6.48
C ASP A 229 -24.04 -16.16 7.46
N ARG A 230 -23.38 -16.45 8.59
CA ARG A 230 -23.92 -17.29 9.67
C ARG A 230 -25.22 -16.73 10.27
N ALA A 231 -26.11 -17.64 10.66
CA ALA A 231 -27.39 -17.28 11.28
C ALA A 231 -27.22 -16.55 12.62
N GLY A 232 -28.12 -15.58 12.86
CA GLY A 232 -28.15 -14.78 14.09
C GLY A 232 -27.43 -13.44 14.00
N GLY A 233 -26.89 -13.10 12.83
CA GLY A 233 -26.36 -11.78 12.50
C GLY A 233 -27.44 -10.70 12.30
N VAL A 234 -26.96 -9.47 12.14
CA VAL A 234 -27.70 -8.25 11.77
C VAL A 234 -28.09 -8.28 10.29
N GLY A 235 -27.15 -8.66 9.41
CA GLY A 235 -27.26 -8.54 7.97
C GLY A 235 -27.06 -9.84 7.20
N SER A 236 -26.67 -9.68 5.94
CA SER A 236 -26.45 -10.79 5.00
C SER A 236 -25.03 -11.34 5.13
N TYR A 237 -24.03 -10.46 5.19
CA TYR A 237 -22.70 -10.75 5.71
C TYR A 237 -22.41 -9.74 6.81
N ASP A 238 -21.97 -10.24 7.95
CA ASP A 238 -21.58 -9.43 9.09
C ASP A 238 -20.12 -9.67 9.45
N ILE A 239 -19.49 -8.66 10.04
CA ILE A 239 -18.17 -8.75 10.64
C ILE A 239 -18.29 -9.34 12.06
N TYR A 240 -17.46 -10.35 12.29
CA TYR A 240 -17.27 -11.04 13.56
C TYR A 240 -15.81 -10.92 14.01
N MET A 241 -15.60 -11.05 15.33
CA MET A 241 -14.27 -11.15 15.93
C MET A 241 -14.19 -12.41 16.78
N SER A 242 -13.08 -13.14 16.69
CA SER A 242 -12.75 -14.23 17.61
C SER A 242 -11.41 -13.95 18.29
N ARG A 243 -11.42 -14.10 19.62
CA ARG A 243 -10.23 -13.92 20.44
C ARG A 243 -9.31 -15.13 20.34
N LEU A 244 -8.02 -14.90 20.32
CA LEU A 244 -7.04 -15.97 20.50
C LEU A 244 -6.66 -16.06 21.98
N VAL A 245 -6.97 -17.20 22.62
CA VAL A 245 -6.67 -17.45 24.04
C VAL A 245 -5.92 -18.76 24.15
N ASP A 246 -4.73 -18.74 24.74
CA ASP A 246 -3.86 -19.92 24.91
C ASP A 246 -3.60 -20.70 23.60
N GLY A 247 -3.55 -19.99 22.47
CA GLY A 247 -3.34 -20.56 21.14
C GLY A 247 -4.61 -21.10 20.46
N GLU A 248 -5.77 -20.95 21.08
CA GLU A 248 -7.06 -21.41 20.54
C GLU A 248 -8.03 -20.24 20.30
N TYR A 249 -8.62 -20.22 19.11
CA TYR A 249 -9.67 -19.26 18.78
C TYR A 249 -10.94 -19.57 19.58
N GLN A 250 -11.50 -18.52 20.17
CA GLN A 250 -12.73 -18.60 20.95
C GLN A 250 -13.97 -18.50 20.05
N LYS A 251 -15.15 -18.72 20.63
CA LYS A 251 -16.40 -18.53 19.89
C LYS A 251 -16.47 -17.09 19.33
N PRO A 252 -16.69 -16.91 18.00
CA PRO A 252 -16.78 -15.58 17.43
C PRO A 252 -17.97 -14.77 17.95
N GLU A 253 -17.75 -13.48 18.16
CA GLU A 253 -18.72 -12.47 18.57
C GLU A 253 -19.05 -11.57 17.37
N ASN A 254 -20.34 -11.32 17.13
CA ASN A 254 -20.79 -10.35 16.11
C ASN A 254 -20.48 -8.93 16.62
N LEU A 255 -19.93 -8.05 15.78
CA LEU A 255 -19.60 -6.68 16.20
C LEU A 255 -20.84 -5.77 16.39
N GLY A 256 -22.04 -6.29 16.19
CA GLY A 256 -23.31 -5.63 16.49
C GLY A 256 -23.71 -4.55 15.49
N GLU A 257 -24.86 -3.93 15.72
CA GLU A 257 -25.47 -2.94 14.81
C GLU A 257 -24.67 -1.62 14.70
N GLY A 258 -23.67 -1.40 15.57
CA GLY A 258 -22.75 -0.26 15.45
C GLY A 258 -21.76 -0.41 14.30
N ILE A 259 -21.39 -1.65 13.97
CA ILE A 259 -20.52 -1.97 12.84
C ILE A 259 -21.30 -2.56 11.68
N ASN A 260 -22.16 -3.53 11.95
CA ASN A 260 -22.89 -4.28 10.93
C ASN A 260 -24.23 -3.62 10.58
N THR A 261 -24.63 -3.75 9.32
CA THR A 261 -25.90 -3.27 8.80
C THR A 261 -26.79 -4.44 8.40
N ARG A 262 -27.98 -4.15 7.86
CA ARG A 262 -28.85 -5.19 7.27
C ARG A 262 -28.35 -5.71 5.91
N MET A 263 -27.32 -5.08 5.34
CA MET A 263 -26.76 -5.42 4.03
C MET A 263 -25.51 -6.30 4.21
N ASN A 264 -24.53 -6.17 3.31
CA ASN A 264 -23.24 -6.82 3.44
C ASN A 264 -22.23 -5.84 4.04
N ASP A 265 -21.59 -6.26 5.11
CA ASP A 265 -20.40 -5.65 5.69
C ASP A 265 -19.29 -6.71 5.66
N THR A 266 -18.28 -6.50 4.80
CA THR A 266 -17.29 -7.52 4.41
C THR A 266 -15.87 -6.98 4.46
N ASP A 267 -14.89 -7.83 4.16
CA ASP A 267 -13.48 -7.47 4.00
C ASP A 267 -12.89 -6.63 5.17
N PRO A 268 -13.04 -7.07 6.43
CA PRO A 268 -12.45 -6.36 7.56
C PRO A 268 -10.91 -6.37 7.50
N LEU A 269 -10.32 -5.19 7.65
CA LEU A 269 -8.91 -4.92 7.92
C LEU A 269 -8.78 -4.26 9.29
N ILE A 270 -8.46 -5.06 10.31
CA ILE A 270 -8.14 -4.58 11.65
C ILE A 270 -6.72 -3.98 11.69
N SER A 271 -6.55 -2.88 12.40
CA SER A 271 -5.22 -2.34 12.77
C SER A 271 -4.46 -3.29 13.71
N PHE A 272 -3.14 -3.13 13.81
CA PHE A 272 -2.33 -4.03 14.65
C PHE A 272 -2.75 -3.99 16.12
N ASP A 273 -3.05 -2.81 16.65
CA ASP A 273 -3.44 -2.59 18.03
C ASP A 273 -4.96 -2.54 18.26
N GLU A 274 -5.74 -2.92 17.23
CA GLU A 274 -7.21 -2.89 17.23
C GLU A 274 -7.82 -1.49 17.44
N SER A 275 -7.06 -0.40 17.25
CA SER A 275 -7.52 0.99 17.42
C SER A 275 -8.47 1.47 16.32
N PHE A 276 -8.39 0.90 15.13
CA PHE A 276 -9.33 1.12 14.03
C PHE A 276 -9.57 -0.14 13.19
N LEU A 277 -10.71 -0.17 12.52
CA LEU A 277 -11.16 -1.21 11.60
C LEU A 277 -11.58 -0.55 10.29
N ILE A 278 -10.97 -0.95 9.18
CA ILE A 278 -11.44 -0.59 7.83
C ILE A 278 -12.20 -1.79 7.27
N PHE A 279 -13.30 -1.57 6.57
CA PHE A 279 -14.08 -2.66 5.98
C PHE A 279 -14.88 -2.19 4.77
N THR A 280 -15.43 -3.12 4.01
CA THR A 280 -16.23 -2.85 2.81
C THR A 280 -17.72 -2.88 3.12
N ARG A 281 -18.41 -1.79 2.75
CA ARG A 281 -19.88 -1.65 2.70
C ARG A 281 -20.25 -0.93 1.41
N GLY A 282 -20.16 -1.65 0.29
CA GLY A 282 -20.26 -1.05 -1.04
C GLY A 282 -19.00 -0.28 -1.47
N ASP A 283 -18.45 0.51 -0.54
CA ASP A 283 -17.14 1.19 -0.57
C ASP A 283 -16.41 1.01 0.77
N LEU A 284 -15.26 1.63 0.96
CA LEU A 284 -14.50 1.50 2.21
C LEU A 284 -14.98 2.44 3.30
N TYR A 285 -15.18 1.89 4.49
CA TYR A 285 -15.52 2.59 5.72
C TYR A 285 -14.46 2.34 6.77
N VAL A 286 -14.29 3.28 7.70
CA VAL A 286 -13.44 3.16 8.88
C VAL A 286 -14.26 3.38 10.15
N SER A 287 -14.01 2.58 11.17
CA SER A 287 -14.52 2.77 12.52
C SER A 287 -13.37 2.72 13.52
N TYR A 288 -13.47 3.50 14.59
CA TYR A 288 -12.45 3.65 15.62
C TYR A 288 -12.87 2.96 16.90
N ASN A 289 -11.94 2.25 17.53
CA ASN A 289 -12.14 1.58 18.80
C ASN A 289 -11.68 2.48 19.95
N MET A 290 -12.61 2.83 20.83
CA MET A 290 -12.35 3.56 22.06
C MET A 290 -12.74 2.67 23.24
N ASP A 291 -11.73 2.06 23.88
CA ASP A 291 -11.89 1.20 25.05
C ASP A 291 -12.88 0.02 24.86
N GLY A 292 -12.90 -0.56 23.66
CA GLY A 292 -13.75 -1.70 23.29
C GLY A 292 -15.08 -1.31 22.65
N GLU A 293 -15.37 -0.01 22.53
CA GLU A 293 -16.54 0.51 21.83
C GLU A 293 -16.14 1.04 20.45
N TRP A 294 -16.78 0.53 19.41
CA TRP A 294 -16.58 0.99 18.03
C TRP A 294 -17.41 2.24 17.73
N SER A 295 -16.80 3.24 17.09
CA SER A 295 -17.49 4.43 16.61
C SER A 295 -18.44 4.10 15.46
N GLU A 296 -19.37 5.03 15.16
CA GLU A 296 -20.11 4.97 13.90
C GLU A 296 -19.12 4.94 12.73
N PRO A 297 -19.28 4.03 11.75
CA PRO A 297 -18.38 3.94 10.61
C PRO A 297 -18.50 5.14 9.67
N GLU A 298 -17.37 5.71 9.30
CA GLU A 298 -17.25 6.85 8.39
C GLU A 298 -16.69 6.40 7.03
N PRO A 299 -17.17 6.93 5.90
CA PRO A 299 -16.59 6.62 4.60
C PRO A 299 -15.14 7.14 4.51
N LEU A 300 -14.26 6.39 3.84
CA LEU A 300 -12.90 6.85 3.55
C LEU A 300 -12.89 7.81 2.34
N ASP A 301 -13.31 9.06 2.54
CA ASP A 301 -13.49 10.05 1.46
C ASP A 301 -12.26 10.32 0.57
N LYS A 302 -11.04 10.13 1.11
CA LYS A 302 -9.80 10.27 0.31
C LYS A 302 -9.53 9.08 -0.61
N VAL A 303 -10.20 7.95 -0.37
CA VAL A 303 -10.07 6.70 -1.12
C VAL A 303 -11.28 6.47 -2.02
N ASN A 304 -12.49 6.70 -1.48
CA ASN A 304 -13.72 6.35 -2.15
C ASN A 304 -13.98 7.24 -3.37
N THR A 305 -14.51 6.64 -4.43
CA THR A 305 -14.86 7.36 -5.67
C THR A 305 -16.28 7.02 -6.12
N GLU A 306 -16.64 7.34 -7.37
CA GLU A 306 -17.87 6.80 -7.98
C GLU A 306 -17.73 5.32 -8.37
N ALA A 307 -16.49 4.82 -8.46
CA ALA A 307 -16.21 3.40 -8.57
C ALA A 307 -16.41 2.71 -7.22
N ARG A 308 -16.35 1.38 -7.19
CA ARG A 308 -16.39 0.63 -5.93
C ARG A 308 -14.98 0.36 -5.43
N GLU A 309 -14.77 0.56 -4.14
CA GLU A 309 -13.54 0.20 -3.44
C GLU A 309 -13.75 -0.93 -2.41
N TYR A 310 -12.90 -1.96 -2.44
CA TYR A 310 -13.05 -3.17 -1.60
C TYR A 310 -11.70 -3.84 -1.30
N SER A 311 -11.73 -4.90 -0.49
CA SER A 311 -10.58 -5.73 -0.10
C SER A 311 -9.39 -4.90 0.44
N PRO A 312 -9.59 -4.11 1.51
CA PRO A 312 -8.52 -3.37 2.15
C PRO A 312 -7.45 -4.33 2.67
N GLY A 313 -6.19 -4.03 2.36
CA GLY A 313 -4.99 -4.71 2.85
C GLY A 313 -3.98 -3.70 3.38
N ARG A 314 -2.91 -4.17 4.04
CA ARG A 314 -1.87 -3.27 4.59
C ARG A 314 -0.48 -3.69 4.14
N SER A 315 0.43 -2.71 4.02
CA SER A 315 1.86 -3.01 3.97
C SER A 315 2.31 -3.69 5.25
N HIS A 316 3.38 -4.46 5.15
CA HIS A 316 3.92 -5.19 6.30
C HIS A 316 4.27 -4.27 7.48
N ASN A 317 4.86 -3.11 7.19
CA ASN A 317 5.25 -2.12 8.18
C ASN A 317 4.07 -1.27 8.71
N GLY A 318 2.84 -1.47 8.21
CA GLY A 318 1.66 -0.72 8.63
C GLY A 318 1.59 0.73 8.14
N GLU A 319 2.43 1.13 7.19
CA GLU A 319 2.46 2.52 6.70
C GLU A 319 1.46 2.79 5.56
N LYS A 320 1.06 1.75 4.81
CA LYS A 320 0.22 1.90 3.62
C LYS A 320 -1.03 1.03 3.67
N LEU A 321 -2.14 1.61 3.24
CA LEU A 321 -3.36 0.93 2.85
C LEU A 321 -3.24 0.50 1.39
N PHE A 322 -3.56 -0.74 1.10
CA PHE A 322 -3.86 -1.24 -0.24
C PHE A 322 -5.35 -1.53 -0.34
N PHE A 323 -5.92 -1.39 -1.52
CA PHE A 323 -7.32 -1.70 -1.76
C PHE A 323 -7.52 -1.96 -3.24
N ALA A 324 -8.58 -2.68 -3.59
CA ALA A 324 -8.96 -2.85 -4.97
C ALA A 324 -10.04 -1.82 -5.36
N ARG A 325 -9.96 -1.33 -6.60
CA ARG A 325 -10.96 -0.45 -7.20
C ARG A 325 -11.49 -1.08 -8.48
N GLU A 326 -12.82 -1.15 -8.61
CA GLU A 326 -13.48 -1.66 -9.81
C GLU A 326 -13.83 -0.52 -10.76
N GLN A 327 -13.03 -0.33 -11.81
CA GLN A 327 -13.25 0.71 -12.81
C GLN A 327 -13.23 0.12 -14.22
N GLN A 328 -14.19 0.53 -15.06
CA GLN A 328 -14.30 0.09 -16.46
C GLN A 328 -14.35 -1.45 -16.64
N GLY A 329 -14.93 -2.15 -15.66
CA GLY A 329 -15.07 -3.62 -15.69
C GLY A 329 -13.75 -4.37 -15.45
N LYS A 330 -12.80 -3.74 -14.76
CA LYS A 330 -11.57 -4.34 -14.26
C LYS A 330 -11.36 -3.95 -12.79
N ARG A 331 -10.90 -4.90 -11.99
CA ARG A 331 -10.44 -4.68 -10.62
C ARG A 331 -8.93 -4.59 -10.56
N GLU A 332 -8.42 -3.48 -10.04
CA GLU A 332 -6.99 -3.22 -9.92
C GLU A 332 -6.65 -2.75 -8.51
N ILE A 333 -5.42 -3.02 -8.07
CA ILE A 333 -4.95 -2.69 -6.73
C ILE A 333 -4.35 -1.29 -6.71
N TYR A 334 -4.81 -0.47 -5.77
CA TYR A 334 -4.31 0.88 -5.49
C TYR A 334 -3.75 0.92 -4.08
N HIS A 335 -2.97 1.97 -3.79
CA HIS A 335 -2.45 2.21 -2.46
C HIS A 335 -2.45 3.69 -2.08
N ILE A 336 -2.44 3.94 -0.78
CA ILE A 336 -2.28 5.26 -0.15
C ILE A 336 -1.59 5.09 1.21
N ASP A 337 -0.84 6.08 1.65
CA ASP A 337 -0.23 6.05 2.98
C ASP A 337 -1.31 6.27 4.06
N PHE A 338 -1.30 5.47 5.13
CA PHE A 338 -2.27 5.61 6.24
C PHE A 338 -2.21 7.00 6.87
N SER A 339 -1.02 7.60 6.93
CA SER A 339 -0.84 8.97 7.43
C SER A 339 -1.63 10.02 6.65
N ALA A 340 -1.82 9.81 5.34
CA ALA A 340 -2.66 10.68 4.51
C ALA A 340 -4.14 10.57 4.91
N LEU A 341 -4.56 9.45 5.49
CA LEU A 341 -5.92 9.22 6.01
C LEU A 341 -6.10 9.70 7.44
N GLY A 342 -5.03 10.18 8.10
CA GLY A 342 -5.06 10.49 9.54
C GLY A 342 -5.04 9.22 10.41
N LEU A 343 -4.72 8.07 9.84
CA LEU A 343 -4.60 6.78 10.52
C LEU A 343 -3.12 6.49 10.81
N ARG A 344 -2.83 5.85 11.94
CA ARG A 344 -1.47 5.46 12.33
C ARG A 344 -1.45 4.11 13.00
#